data_AF-A0A0Q0A4M6-F1
#
_entry.id   AF-A0A0Q0A4M6-F1
#
_cell.length_a   1.000
_cell.length_b   1.000
_cell.length_c   1.000
_cell.angle_alpha   90.00
_cell.angle_beta   90.00
_cell.angle_gamma   90.00
#
_symmetry.space_group_name_H-M   'P 1'
#
loop_
_entity.id
_entity.type
_entity.pdbx_description
1 polymer ?
#
loop_
_entity_poly.entity_id
_entity_poly.type
_entity_poly.pdbx_seq_one_letter_code
_entity_poly.pdbx_strand_id
1 'polypeptide(L)'
;MKISARKIQFLSAYFLIALSLWAASQWWEKGLAERSGDPIVSPDGCYRLETFKPFWVLPNMFHRNPHPDEDVPPKWFPLWGYPGFYRLYDNRNGELISENKIYDLETAGWGIDWGEESGFVYAGMILIGPNVSDCIGDRSSHVTNQK
;
A
#
# COMPACT_ATOMS: atom_id res chain seq x y z
N MET A 1 13.60 16.63 -43.17
CA MET A 1 14.50 16.78 -42.00
C MET A 1 15.19 15.43 -41.75
N LYS A 2 16.52 15.29 -41.93
CA LYS A 2 17.24 14.04 -41.63
C LYS A 2 17.71 14.06 -40.18
N ILE A 3 17.15 13.21 -39.33
CA ILE A 3 17.60 13.06 -37.95
C ILE A 3 18.93 12.29 -37.99
N SER A 4 19.99 12.87 -37.44
CA SER A 4 21.31 12.24 -37.35
C SER A 4 21.27 11.03 -36.40
N ALA A 5 21.95 9.94 -36.75
CA ALA A 5 22.08 8.75 -35.90
C ALA A 5 22.58 9.08 -34.48
N ARG A 6 23.43 10.10 -34.34
CA ARG A 6 23.91 10.59 -33.04
C ARG A 6 22.79 11.21 -32.21
N LYS A 7 21.87 11.96 -32.84
CA LYS A 7 20.68 12.51 -32.17
C LYS A 7 19.73 11.39 -31.74
N ILE A 8 19.58 10.34 -32.54
CA ILE A 8 18.77 9.17 -32.19
C ILE A 8 19.37 8.46 -30.96
N GLN A 9 20.68 8.19 -30.96
CA GLN A 9 21.37 7.58 -29.82
C GLN A 9 21.22 8.39 -28.52
N PHE A 10 21.37 9.72 -28.60
CA PHE A 10 21.19 10.59 -27.44
C PHE A 10 19.75 10.54 -26.90
N LEU A 11 18.75 10.63 -27.78
CA LEU A 11 17.34 10.56 -27.38
C LEU A 11 17.00 9.20 -26.77
N SER A 12 17.45 8.10 -27.38
CA SER A 12 17.24 6.76 -26.87
C SER A 12 17.85 6.57 -25.49
N ALA A 13 19.09 7.01 -25.28
CA ALA A 13 19.75 6.94 -23.98
C ALA A 13 19.00 7.75 -22.91
N TYR A 14 18.55 8.96 -23.27
CA TYR A 14 17.76 9.81 -22.37
C TYR A 14 16.46 9.12 -21.93
N PHE A 15 15.69 8.56 -22.88
CA PHE A 15 14.46 7.84 -22.56
C PHE A 15 14.69 6.62 -21.68
N LEU A 16 15.74 5.83 -21.95
CA LEU A 16 16.09 4.67 -21.14
C LEU A 16 16.42 5.06 -19.69
N ILE A 17 17.21 6.13 -19.51
CA ILE A 17 17.56 6.64 -18.17
C ILE A 17 16.32 7.13 -17.45
N ALA A 18 15.48 7.93 -18.12
CA ALA A 18 14.24 8.46 -17.52
C ALA A 18 13.28 7.35 -17.09
N LEU A 19 13.09 6.32 -17.94
CA LEU A 19 12.25 5.16 -17.61
C LEU A 19 12.83 4.34 -16.45
N SER A 20 14.15 4.17 -16.40
CA SER A 20 14.83 3.44 -15.32
C SER A 20 14.71 4.17 -13.99
N LEU A 21 14.89 5.50 -14.00
CA LEU A 21 14.70 6.34 -12.82
C LEU A 21 13.25 6.31 -12.34
N TRP A 22 12.28 6.33 -13.26
CA TRP A 22 10.86 6.22 -12.93
C TRP A 22 10.50 4.85 -12.33
N ALA A 23 11.02 3.75 -12.88
CA ALA A 23 10.79 2.41 -12.32
C ALA A 23 11.43 2.24 -10.93
N ALA A 24 12.67 2.73 -10.77
CA ALA A 24 13.33 2.80 -9.47
C ALA A 24 12.56 3.73 -8.51
N SER A 25 11.79 4.67 -9.06
CA SER A 25 11.11 5.66 -8.24
C SER A 25 10.03 5.06 -7.35
N GLN A 26 9.50 3.89 -7.67
CA GLN A 26 8.50 3.27 -6.82
C GLN A 26 9.09 2.72 -5.51
N TRP A 27 10.38 2.37 -5.50
CA TRP A 27 11.05 1.78 -4.33
C TRP A 27 11.45 2.82 -3.29
N TRP A 28 12.19 3.86 -3.68
CA TRP A 28 12.57 4.96 -2.78
C TRP A 28 11.35 5.79 -2.28
N GLU A 29 10.22 5.83 -3.01
CA GLU A 29 9.01 6.57 -2.61
C GLU A 29 8.38 5.97 -1.35
N LYS A 30 8.44 4.64 -1.21
CA LYS A 30 8.01 3.93 -0.01
C LYS A 30 9.13 3.79 1.04
N GLY A 31 10.37 3.61 0.59
CA GLY A 31 11.53 3.47 1.47
C GLY A 31 11.83 4.75 2.26
N LEU A 32 11.55 5.92 1.67
CA LEU A 32 11.70 7.24 2.29
C LEU A 32 10.36 7.81 2.80
N ALA A 33 9.30 7.00 2.80
CA ALA A 33 7.98 7.43 3.27
C ALA A 33 8.00 7.79 4.76
N GLU A 34 7.19 8.78 5.11
CA GLU A 34 7.02 9.22 6.49
C GLU A 34 5.77 8.58 7.08
N ARG A 35 5.84 8.14 8.34
CA ARG A 35 4.65 7.65 9.04
C ARG A 35 3.68 8.80 9.23
N SER A 36 2.42 8.58 8.88
CA SER A 36 1.34 9.56 9.00
C SER A 36 0.43 9.15 10.15
N GLY A 37 0.39 9.99 11.20
CA GLY A 37 -0.42 9.75 12.38
C GLY A 37 0.10 8.64 13.30
N ASP A 38 -0.72 8.32 14.29
CA ASP A 38 -0.40 7.30 15.28
C ASP A 38 -0.71 5.88 14.77
N PRO A 39 0.10 4.87 15.13
CA PRO A 39 -0.21 3.47 14.84
C PRO A 39 -1.55 3.07 15.47
N ILE A 40 -2.33 2.26 14.76
CA ILE A 40 -3.59 1.71 15.25
C ILE A 40 -3.37 0.25 15.59
N VAL A 41 -3.66 -0.11 16.84
CA VAL A 41 -3.55 -1.49 17.31
C VAL A 41 -4.92 -2.16 17.26
N SER A 42 -4.99 -3.42 16.84
CA SER A 42 -6.23 -4.19 16.81
C SER A 42 -6.82 -4.36 18.23
N PRO A 43 -8.14 -4.56 18.37
CA PRO A 43 -8.78 -4.75 19.66
C PRO A 43 -8.20 -5.89 20.51
N ASP A 44 -7.74 -6.96 19.87
CA ASP A 44 -7.08 -8.11 20.49
C ASP A 44 -5.58 -7.88 20.80
N GLY A 45 -5.03 -6.74 20.38
CA GLY A 45 -3.66 -6.34 20.65
C GLY A 45 -2.60 -6.96 19.73
N CYS A 46 -3.00 -7.73 18.71
CA CYS A 46 -2.06 -8.49 17.90
C CYS A 46 -1.52 -7.81 16.67
N TYR A 47 -2.32 -6.96 16.03
CA TYR A 47 -1.90 -6.27 14.82
C TYR A 47 -1.62 -4.82 15.16
N ARG A 48 -0.60 -4.28 14.50
CA ARG A 48 -0.35 -2.85 14.47
C ARG A 48 -0.36 -2.41 13.02
N LEU A 49 -1.32 -1.56 12.71
CA LEU A 49 -1.45 -0.93 11.41
C LEU A 49 -0.80 0.45 11.46
N GLU A 50 0.15 0.70 10.56
CA GLU A 50 0.75 2.02 10.39
C GLU A 50 0.42 2.59 9.02
N THR A 51 0.05 3.86 8.98
CA THR A 51 -0.20 4.60 7.75
C THR A 51 1.05 5.38 7.36
N PHE A 52 1.37 5.41 6.07
CA PHE A 52 2.52 6.12 5.53
C PHE A 52 2.14 7.04 4.40
N LYS A 53 2.75 8.22 4.38
CA LYS A 53 2.71 9.16 3.26
C LYS A 53 3.93 8.91 2.36
N PRO A 54 3.74 8.61 1.06
CA PRO A 54 4.85 8.34 0.16
C PRO A 54 5.69 9.60 -0.09
N PHE A 55 7.00 9.40 -0.29
CA PHE A 55 7.94 10.45 -0.63
C PHE A 55 8.03 10.62 -2.15
N TRP A 56 7.05 11.31 -2.74
CA TRP A 56 7.03 11.53 -4.18
C TRP A 56 8.05 12.55 -4.65
N VAL A 57 8.87 12.12 -5.61
CA VAL A 57 9.87 12.99 -6.25
C VAL A 57 9.26 13.78 -7.40
N LEU A 58 8.28 13.21 -8.09
CA LEU A 58 7.51 13.90 -9.13
C LEU A 58 6.19 14.42 -8.56
N PRO A 59 5.55 15.41 -9.21
CA PRO A 59 4.18 15.79 -8.88
C PRO A 59 3.23 14.58 -8.88
N ASN A 60 2.27 14.60 -7.95
CA ASN A 60 1.32 13.51 -7.71
C ASN A 60 0.60 13.01 -8.97
N MET A 61 0.22 13.90 -9.89
CA MET A 61 -0.46 13.55 -11.14
C MET A 61 0.32 12.58 -12.04
N PHE A 62 1.64 12.46 -11.88
CA PHE A 62 2.44 11.53 -12.68
C PHE A 62 2.49 10.10 -12.10
N HIS A 63 1.84 9.88 -10.95
CA HIS A 63 1.73 8.57 -10.33
C HIS A 63 0.35 8.01 -10.62
N ARG A 64 0.30 6.78 -11.15
CA ARG A 64 -0.97 6.08 -11.42
C ARG A 64 -1.64 5.75 -10.10
N ASN A 65 -2.93 6.01 -10.00
CA ASN A 65 -3.72 5.62 -8.84
C ASN A 65 -4.32 4.21 -9.10
N PRO A 66 -3.83 3.15 -8.42
CA PRO A 66 -4.40 1.82 -8.56
C PRO A 66 -5.81 1.78 -7.98
N HIS A 67 -6.66 0.94 -8.59
CA HIS A 67 -7.95 0.63 -7.98
C HIS A 67 -7.77 -0.47 -6.92
N PRO A 68 -8.51 -0.46 -5.80
CA PRO A 68 -8.41 -1.51 -4.78
C PRO A 68 -8.76 -2.91 -5.31
N ASP A 69 -9.71 -2.98 -6.23
CA ASP A 69 -9.97 -4.16 -7.07
C ASP A 69 -8.96 -4.20 -8.23
N GLU A 70 -8.19 -5.29 -8.32
CA GLU A 70 -7.12 -5.46 -9.30
C GLU A 70 -7.63 -5.67 -10.74
N ASP A 71 -8.89 -6.07 -10.91
CA ASP A 71 -9.52 -6.24 -12.22
C ASP A 71 -9.84 -4.89 -12.89
N VAL A 72 -9.85 -3.80 -12.10
CA VAL A 72 -10.09 -2.46 -12.58
C VAL A 72 -8.76 -1.76 -12.91
N PRO A 73 -8.59 -1.25 -14.15
CA PRO A 73 -7.33 -0.63 -14.55
C PRO A 73 -7.02 0.64 -13.74
N PRO A 74 -5.73 0.92 -13.43
CA PRO A 74 -5.33 2.13 -12.72
C PRO A 74 -5.70 3.42 -13.46
N LYS A 75 -6.02 4.47 -12.70
CA LYS A 75 -6.25 5.81 -13.24
C LYS A 75 -4.93 6.49 -13.59
N TRP A 76 -4.85 7.03 -14.80
CA TRP A 76 -3.77 7.90 -15.26
C TRP A 76 -4.10 9.36 -14.96
N PHE A 77 -3.08 10.15 -14.63
CA PHE A 77 -3.20 11.56 -14.28
C PHE A 77 -4.26 11.85 -13.20
N PRO A 78 -4.28 11.09 -12.10
CA PRO A 78 -5.24 11.30 -11.02
C PRO A 78 -4.96 12.62 -10.29
N LEU A 79 -6.04 13.22 -9.79
CA LEU A 79 -5.95 14.20 -8.72
C LEU A 79 -5.98 13.41 -7.41
N TRP A 80 -4.83 13.24 -6.79
CA TRP A 80 -4.72 12.56 -5.50
C TRP A 80 -5.21 13.48 -4.38
N GLY A 81 -6.18 13.01 -3.60
CA GLY A 81 -6.65 13.66 -2.39
C GLY A 81 -5.68 13.42 -1.24
N TYR A 82 -5.61 12.17 -0.78
CA TYR A 82 -4.73 11.75 0.31
C TYR A 82 -3.93 10.50 -0.08
N PRO A 83 -2.77 10.67 -0.75
CA PRO A 83 -1.95 9.53 -1.14
C PRO A 83 -1.31 8.88 0.07
N GLY A 84 -1.50 7.58 0.22
CA GLY A 84 -0.94 6.85 1.33
C GLY A 84 -0.97 5.35 1.12
N PHE A 85 -0.29 4.65 2.01
CA PHE A 85 -0.27 3.19 2.05
C PHE A 85 -0.17 2.73 3.50
N TYR A 86 -0.41 1.45 3.71
CA TYR A 86 -0.40 0.81 5.01
C TYR A 86 0.71 -0.23 5.09
N ARG A 87 1.28 -0.34 6.29
CA ARG A 87 2.08 -1.50 6.71
C ARG A 87 1.38 -2.18 7.86
N LEU A 88 1.17 -3.48 7.73
CA LEU A 88 0.63 -4.32 8.78
C LEU A 88 1.76 -5.06 9.46
N TYR A 89 1.82 -4.94 10.78
CA TYR A 89 2.81 -5.60 11.60
C TYR A 89 2.14 -6.54 12.59
N ASP A 90 2.85 -7.61 12.93
CA ASP A 90 2.60 -8.31 14.19
C ASP A 90 3.08 -7.39 15.32
N ASN A 91 2.16 -6.99 16.18
CA ASN A 91 2.40 -6.07 17.28
C ASN A 91 3.24 -6.69 18.40
N ARG A 92 3.27 -8.02 18.52
CA ARG A 92 3.93 -8.75 19.60
C ARG A 92 5.44 -8.82 19.38
N ASN A 93 5.85 -9.06 18.13
CA ASN A 93 7.26 -9.24 17.76
C ASN A 93 7.80 -8.12 16.83
N GLY A 94 6.93 -7.27 16.29
CA GLY A 94 7.29 -6.17 15.39
C GLY A 94 7.53 -6.58 13.92
N GLU A 95 7.27 -7.82 13.55
CA GLU A 95 7.48 -8.34 12.20
C GLU A 95 6.51 -7.70 11.20
N LEU A 96 7.02 -7.35 10.01
CA LEU A 96 6.20 -6.84 8.91
C LEU A 96 5.47 -8.02 8.25
N ILE A 97 4.14 -8.04 8.37
CA ILE A 97 3.28 -9.04 7.74
C ILE A 97 3.05 -8.68 6.28
N SER A 98 2.65 -7.42 6.02
CA SER A 98 2.35 -6.97 4.67
C SER A 98 2.54 -5.46 4.49
N GLU A 99 2.74 -5.07 3.24
CA GLU A 99 2.73 -3.69 2.78
C GLU A 99 1.94 -3.62 1.47
N ASN A 100 0.97 -2.71 1.40
CA ASN A 100 0.13 -2.57 0.22
C ASN A 100 0.67 -1.52 -0.76
N LYS A 101 0.03 -1.38 -1.92
CA LYS A 101 0.34 -0.34 -2.91
C LYS A 101 -0.05 1.05 -2.35
N ILE A 102 0.41 2.11 -3.02
CA ILE A 102 -0.03 3.48 -2.70
C ILE A 102 -1.44 3.68 -3.29
N TYR A 103 -2.40 4.03 -2.45
CA TYR A 103 -3.79 4.29 -2.79
C TYR A 103 -4.20 5.71 -2.37
N ASP A 104 -5.25 6.23 -3.00
CA ASP A 104 -5.86 7.47 -2.54
C ASP A 104 -6.76 7.16 -1.33
N LEU A 105 -6.19 7.30 -0.15
CA LEU A 105 -6.84 6.97 1.12
C LEU A 105 -8.06 7.86 1.39
N GLU A 106 -8.14 9.05 0.80
CA GLU A 106 -9.36 9.90 0.89
C GLU A 106 -10.55 9.19 0.24
N THR A 107 -10.33 8.36 -0.77
CA THR A 107 -11.44 7.68 -1.47
C THR A 107 -11.60 6.23 -1.05
N ALA A 108 -10.51 5.53 -0.74
CA ALA A 108 -10.50 4.09 -0.55
C ALA A 108 -10.26 3.66 0.90
N GLY A 109 -9.68 4.53 1.74
CA GLY A 109 -9.30 4.21 3.12
C GLY A 109 -10.37 4.67 4.12
N TRP A 110 -11.26 3.76 4.53
CA TRP A 110 -12.34 4.09 5.47
C TRP A 110 -12.63 2.95 6.44
N GLY A 111 -12.52 3.21 7.74
CA GLY A 111 -12.70 2.16 8.74
C GLY A 111 -11.63 1.06 8.65
N ILE A 112 -11.55 0.21 9.67
CA ILE A 112 -10.64 -0.93 9.68
C ILE A 112 -11.46 -2.17 10.03
N ASP A 113 -11.37 -3.18 9.18
CA ASP A 113 -11.83 -4.53 9.44
C ASP A 113 -10.60 -5.38 9.73
N TRP A 114 -10.55 -5.98 10.92
CA TRP A 114 -9.43 -6.81 11.37
C TRP A 114 -9.54 -8.27 10.91
N GLY A 115 -10.53 -8.60 10.08
CA GLY A 115 -10.62 -9.89 9.42
C GLY A 115 -11.10 -11.01 10.34
N GLU A 116 -11.95 -10.71 11.31
CA GLU A 116 -12.55 -11.68 12.24
C GLU A 116 -13.28 -12.82 11.48
N GLU A 117 -14.02 -12.47 10.42
CA GLU A 117 -14.73 -13.44 9.57
C GLU A 117 -14.00 -13.77 8.26
N SER A 118 -13.36 -12.76 7.65
CA SER A 118 -12.75 -12.88 6.32
C SER A 118 -11.35 -13.50 6.34
N GLY A 119 -10.65 -13.43 7.48
CA GLY A 119 -9.25 -13.81 7.59
C GLY A 119 -8.28 -12.82 6.95
N PHE A 120 -8.73 -11.62 6.58
CA PHE A 120 -7.91 -10.58 5.97
C PHE A 120 -8.21 -9.22 6.60
N VAL A 121 -7.16 -8.42 6.81
CA VAL A 121 -7.27 -7.05 7.31
C VAL A 121 -7.53 -6.11 6.14
N TYR A 122 -8.56 -5.28 6.28
CA TYR A 122 -8.96 -4.27 5.30
C TYR A 122 -9.00 -2.88 5.93
N ALA A 123 -8.68 -1.87 5.11
CA ALA A 123 -9.02 -0.47 5.38
C ALA A 123 -9.92 0.04 4.25
N GLY A 124 -11.21 0.20 4.53
CA GLY A 124 -12.23 0.42 3.52
C GLY A 124 -12.23 -0.68 2.45
N MET A 125 -11.92 -0.31 1.22
CA MET A 125 -11.85 -1.26 0.09
C MET A 125 -10.46 -1.88 -0.08
N ILE A 126 -9.46 -1.41 0.67
CA ILE A 126 -8.06 -1.78 0.46
C ILE A 126 -7.75 -3.03 1.27
N LEU A 127 -7.44 -4.13 0.58
CA LEU A 127 -6.82 -5.31 1.20
C LEU A 127 -5.41 -4.94 1.70
N ILE A 128 -5.19 -5.03 3.00
CA ILE A 128 -3.89 -4.74 3.60
C ILE A 128 -3.06 -6.02 3.67
N GLY A 129 -3.62 -7.11 4.18
CA GLY A 129 -2.89 -8.36 4.35
C GLY A 129 -3.71 -9.47 5.00
N PRO A 130 -3.20 -10.71 5.02
CA PRO A 130 -3.83 -11.81 5.73
C PRO A 130 -3.73 -11.62 7.24
N ASN A 131 -4.69 -12.18 7.98
CA ASN A 131 -4.52 -12.41 9.40
C ASN A 131 -3.46 -13.49 9.64
N VAL A 132 -2.74 -13.38 10.76
CA VAL A 132 -1.96 -14.50 11.28
C VAL A 132 -2.88 -15.44 12.04
N SER A 133 -2.73 -16.75 11.77
CA SER A 133 -3.67 -17.78 12.26
C SER A 133 -3.67 -17.94 13.78
N ASP A 134 -2.61 -17.50 14.45
CA ASP A 134 -2.44 -17.51 15.89
C ASP A 134 -2.92 -16.21 16.55
N CYS A 135 -3.39 -15.24 15.77
CA CYS A 135 -4.09 -14.08 16.28
C CYS A 135 -5.37 -13.74 15.53
N ILE A 136 -6.25 -14.72 15.45
CA ILE A 136 -7.67 -14.46 15.24
C ILE A 136 -8.28 -14.40 16.64
N GLY A 137 -8.66 -13.19 17.07
CA GLY A 137 -9.65 -13.02 18.13
C GLY A 137 -10.89 -13.83 17.77
N ASP A 138 -11.10 -14.91 18.52
CA ASP A 138 -12.28 -15.76 18.50
C ASP A 138 -12.60 -16.49 17.17
N ARG A 139 -11.92 -17.63 16.96
CA ARG A 139 -12.73 -18.87 17.05
C ARG A 139 -13.42 -18.78 18.41
N SER A 140 -14.59 -18.16 18.46
CA SER A 140 -15.40 -18.13 19.67
C SER A 140 -15.50 -19.58 20.11
N SER A 141 -14.84 -19.93 21.22
CA SER A 141 -15.49 -20.33 22.47
C SER A 141 -16.82 -21.12 22.39
N HIS A 142 -17.08 -21.81 21.27
CA HIS A 142 -17.96 -22.96 21.17
C HIS A 142 -17.24 -24.26 21.56
N VAL A 143 -16.15 -24.15 22.32
CA VAL A 143 -15.96 -25.08 23.45
C VAL A 143 -16.91 -24.61 24.56
N THR A 144 -18.20 -24.85 24.37
CA THR A 144 -19.09 -25.01 25.51
C THR A 144 -18.61 -26.26 26.24
N ASN A 145 -17.76 -26.08 27.24
CA ASN A 145 -17.47 -27.12 28.21
C ASN A 145 -18.72 -27.35 29.08
N GLN A 146 -19.06 -28.64 29.23
CA GLN A 146 -19.80 -29.25 30.35
C GLN A 146 -21.31 -28.97 30.48
N LYS A 147 -22.15 -29.95 30.10
CA LYS A 147 -22.60 -31.04 30.99
C LYS A 147 -23.25 -32.18 30.21
#